data_AF-A0A061M4U4-F1
#
_entry.id   AF-A0A061M4U4-F1
#
_cell.length_a   1.000
_cell.length_b   1.000
_cell.length_c   1.000
_cell.angle_alpha   90.00
_cell.angle_beta   90.00
_cell.angle_gamma   90.00
#
_symmetry.space_group_name_H-M   'P 1'
#
loop_
_entity.id
_entity.type
_entity.pdbx_description
1 polymer ?
#
loop_
_entity_poly.entity_id
_entity_poly.type
_entity_poly.pdbx_seq_one_letter_code
_entity_poly.pdbx_strand_id
1 'polypeptide(L)'
;MGVDRENAVAILAAQRLYDLSGSNLADHFQSLQAFYADPIVHADRHSRCICRAPSAKTITGKVAYHGDYWIREELRGQGLSAIIARVAHGLSFAMWAPDFLCALVEQWALDKGLVSQYACAHYEADVSIMMEEEGEIKDYMYWLIWRTGEELRNDWLQRKRDHLTPQCH
;
A
#
# COMPACT_ATOMS: atom_id res chain seq x y z
N MET A 1 14.13 5.28 -0.24
CA MET A 1 14.10 6.75 -0.36
C MET A 1 14.93 7.15 -1.57
N GLY A 2 14.43 8.08 -2.38
CA GLY A 2 15.16 8.68 -3.50
C GLY A 2 15.40 10.16 -3.26
N VAL A 3 16.59 10.64 -3.62
CA VAL A 3 17.00 12.05 -3.52
C VAL A 3 17.35 12.60 -4.90
N ASP A 4 17.26 13.92 -5.07
CA ASP A 4 17.73 14.59 -6.28
C ASP A 4 19.23 14.95 -6.20
N ARG A 5 19.70 15.74 -7.17
CA ARG A 5 21.11 16.15 -7.29
C ARG A 5 21.58 17.05 -6.14
N GLU A 6 20.66 17.72 -5.46
CA GLU A 6 20.93 18.59 -4.31
C GLU A 6 20.77 17.84 -2.98
N ASN A 7 20.58 16.51 -3.05
CA ASN A 7 20.35 15.64 -1.90
C ASN A 7 19.02 15.91 -1.17
N ALA A 8 18.08 16.60 -1.82
CA ALA A 8 16.74 16.80 -1.30
C ALA A 8 15.87 15.57 -1.58
N VAL A 9 15.01 15.18 -0.63
CA VAL A 9 14.12 14.02 -0.79
C VAL A 9 13.14 14.30 -1.94
N ALA A 10 13.16 13.40 -2.92
CA ALA A 10 12.27 13.43 -4.06
C ALA A 10 11.11 12.45 -3.89
N ILE A 11 11.40 11.28 -3.30
CA ILE A 11 10.44 10.18 -3.18
C ILE A 11 10.69 9.37 -1.91
N LEU A 12 9.60 8.99 -1.26
CA LEU A 12 9.55 7.96 -0.23
C LEU A 12 8.56 6.87 -0.67
N ALA A 13 8.99 5.62 -0.61
CA ALA A 13 8.14 4.46 -0.69
C ALA A 13 8.65 3.45 0.33
N ALA A 14 7.87 3.20 1.37
CA ALA A 14 8.19 2.27 2.44
C ALA A 14 7.08 1.21 2.55
N GLN A 15 7.51 0.00 2.87
CA GLN A 15 6.62 -1.15 3.02
C GLN A 15 6.95 -1.87 4.32
N ARG A 16 5.90 -2.34 5.00
CA ARG A 16 6.00 -3.18 6.19
C ARG A 16 5.51 -4.57 5.85
N LEU A 17 6.16 -5.59 6.38
CA LEU A 17 5.67 -6.96 6.32
C LEU A 17 4.95 -7.27 7.62
N TYR A 18 3.71 -7.75 7.51
CA TYR A 18 2.93 -8.29 8.61
C TYR A 18 2.75 -9.79 8.43
N ASP A 19 2.89 -10.54 9.52
CA ASP A 19 2.45 -11.93 9.59
C ASP A 19 1.07 -11.97 10.24
N LEU A 20 0.05 -12.17 9.42
CA LEU A 20 -1.34 -12.25 9.81
C LEU A 20 -1.86 -13.68 9.79
N SER A 21 -0.98 -14.70 9.81
CA SER A 21 -1.39 -16.12 9.76
C SER A 21 -2.35 -16.56 10.87
N GLY A 22 -2.34 -15.88 12.02
CA GLY A 22 -3.27 -16.08 13.13
C GLY A 22 -4.47 -15.12 13.16
N SER A 23 -4.62 -14.25 12.16
CA SER A 23 -5.65 -13.20 12.12
C SER A 23 -5.98 -12.81 10.66
N ASN A 24 -6.44 -11.58 10.43
CA ASN A 24 -6.74 -11.01 9.13
C ASN A 24 -6.47 -9.50 9.11
N LEU A 25 -6.46 -8.91 7.92
CA LEU A 25 -6.15 -7.49 7.73
C LEU A 25 -7.18 -6.55 8.39
N ALA A 26 -8.46 -6.93 8.41
CA ALA A 26 -9.49 -6.12 9.08
C ALA A 26 -9.22 -6.00 10.58
N ASP A 27 -8.94 -7.11 11.26
CA ASP A 27 -8.62 -7.10 12.69
C ASP A 27 -7.31 -6.36 12.97
N HIS A 28 -6.32 -6.50 12.09
CA HIS A 28 -5.05 -5.77 12.20
C HIS A 28 -5.25 -4.25 12.09
N PHE A 29 -6.08 -3.77 11.16
CA PHE A 29 -6.46 -2.37 11.08
C PHE A 29 -7.24 -1.91 12.32
N GLN A 30 -8.25 -2.66 12.75
CA GLN A 30 -9.09 -2.29 13.91
C GLN A 30 -8.31 -2.28 15.23
N SER A 31 -7.25 -3.09 15.35
CA SER A 31 -6.32 -3.06 16.49
C SER A 31 -5.35 -1.88 16.47
N LEU A 32 -5.33 -1.13 15.36
CA LEU A 32 -4.41 -0.02 15.06
C LEU A 32 -2.94 -0.39 14.91
N GLN A 33 -2.59 -1.68 14.99
CA GLN A 33 -1.20 -2.16 14.85
C GLN A 33 -0.60 -1.88 13.47
N ALA A 34 -1.44 -1.69 12.45
CA ALA A 34 -0.98 -1.28 11.12
C ALA A 34 -0.42 0.15 11.09
N PHE A 35 -0.82 0.99 12.05
CA PHE A 35 -0.53 2.43 12.10
C PHE A 35 0.45 2.78 13.22
N TYR A 36 0.44 2.04 14.33
CA TYR A 36 1.28 2.28 15.49
C TYR A 36 2.07 1.03 15.87
N ALA A 37 3.35 1.21 16.23
CA ALA A 37 4.20 0.12 16.72
C ALA A 37 3.69 -0.46 18.06
N ASP A 38 3.12 0.40 18.91
CA ASP A 38 2.40 0.03 20.12
C ASP A 38 1.17 0.93 20.25
N PRO A 39 -0.03 0.46 19.86
CA PRO A 39 -1.26 1.24 19.93
C PRO A 39 -1.64 1.69 21.34
N ILE A 40 -1.26 0.96 22.39
CA ILE A 40 -1.59 1.32 23.77
C ILE A 40 -0.84 2.59 24.18
N VAL A 41 0.40 2.73 23.69
CA VAL A 41 1.29 3.84 24.03
C VAL A 41 1.16 5.01 23.07
N HIS A 42 0.98 4.73 21.77
CA HIS A 42 1.14 5.74 20.72
C HIS A 42 -0.16 6.19 20.06
N ALA A 43 -1.25 5.42 20.17
CA ALA A 43 -2.52 5.85 19.60
C ALA A 43 -3.18 6.88 20.53
N ASP A 44 -3.74 7.93 19.93
CA ASP A 44 -4.61 8.84 20.68
C ASP A 44 -5.88 8.10 21.14
N ARG A 45 -6.50 8.52 22.24
CA ARG A 45 -7.71 7.89 22.79
C ARG A 45 -8.91 7.91 21.83
N HIS A 46 -8.93 8.83 20.88
CA HIS A 46 -9.95 8.94 19.84
C HIS A 46 -9.55 8.17 18.57
N SER A 47 -8.32 7.66 18.48
CA SER A 47 -7.86 6.87 17.35
C SER A 47 -8.68 5.58 17.26
N ARG A 48 -9.31 5.38 16.10
CA ARG A 48 -10.06 4.16 15.81
C ARG A 48 -10.03 3.91 14.32
N CYS A 49 -9.83 2.65 13.93
CA CYS A 49 -10.12 2.22 12.57
C CYS A 49 -11.35 1.33 12.57
N ILE A 50 -12.27 1.58 11.65
CA ILE A 50 -13.42 0.73 11.39
C ILE A 50 -13.25 0.18 9.97
N CYS A 51 -12.94 -1.12 9.88
CA CYS A 51 -12.77 -1.81 8.60
C CYS A 51 -14.01 -2.65 8.30
N ARG A 52 -14.85 -2.18 7.38
CA ARG A 52 -16.06 -2.90 6.92
C ARG A 52 -15.88 -3.60 5.58
N ALA A 53 -14.81 -3.28 4.83
CA ALA A 53 -14.35 -4.01 3.65
C ALA A 53 -14.36 -5.54 3.88
N PRO A 54 -15.30 -6.30 3.29
CA PRO A 54 -15.38 -7.75 3.48
C PRO A 54 -14.11 -8.49 3.06
N SER A 55 -13.44 -8.01 2.00
CA SER A 55 -12.21 -8.60 1.49
C SER A 55 -11.06 -8.51 2.51
N ALA A 56 -11.05 -7.49 3.38
CA ALA A 56 -10.04 -7.38 4.42
C ALA A 56 -10.09 -8.54 5.44
N LYS A 57 -11.23 -9.22 5.59
CA LYS A 57 -11.36 -10.39 6.47
C LYS A 57 -10.79 -11.67 5.86
N THR A 58 -10.60 -11.71 4.54
CA THR A 58 -10.05 -12.87 3.84
C THR A 58 -8.54 -12.75 3.58
N ILE A 59 -7.98 -11.55 3.73
CA ILE A 59 -6.53 -11.30 3.61
C ILE A 59 -5.84 -11.71 4.92
N THR A 60 -5.07 -12.78 4.84
CA THR A 60 -4.30 -13.42 5.94
C THR A 60 -2.91 -13.84 5.44
N GLY A 61 -2.08 -14.42 6.30
CA GLY A 61 -0.71 -14.84 5.97
C GLY A 61 0.27 -13.67 5.92
N LYS A 62 1.25 -13.71 5.00
CA LYS A 62 2.23 -12.63 4.85
C LYS A 62 1.67 -11.49 4.02
N VAL A 63 1.47 -10.34 4.65
CA VAL A 63 0.93 -9.14 3.99
C VAL A 63 2.02 -8.07 3.91
N ALA A 64 2.41 -7.70 2.69
CA ALA A 64 3.24 -6.52 2.45
C ALA A 64 2.34 -5.28 2.37
N TYR A 65 2.35 -4.45 3.40
CA TYR A 65 1.55 -3.24 3.47
C TYR A 65 2.34 -2.02 3.01
N HIS A 66 1.75 -1.26 2.09
CA HIS A 66 2.30 -0.03 1.51
C HIS A 66 1.54 1.17 2.07
N GLY A 67 1.98 1.69 3.22
CA GLY A 67 1.33 2.83 3.89
C GLY A 67 2.08 4.16 3.73
N ASP A 68 3.40 4.11 3.51
CA ASP A 68 4.27 5.29 3.54
C ASP A 68 4.74 5.61 2.12
N TYR A 69 3.91 6.37 1.40
CA TYR A 69 4.17 6.79 0.03
C TYR A 69 4.09 8.30 -0.13
N TRP A 70 5.15 8.89 -0.63
CA TRP A 70 5.20 10.32 -0.86
C TRP A 70 6.07 10.65 -2.06
N ILE A 71 5.57 11.52 -2.93
CA ILE A 71 6.31 12.10 -4.03
C ILE A 71 6.25 13.62 -3.87
N ARG A 72 7.41 14.25 -4.03
CA ARG A 72 7.52 15.71 -4.03
C ARG A 72 6.62 16.33 -5.09
N GLU A 73 5.96 17.44 -4.76
CA GLU A 73 4.83 17.97 -5.53
C GLU A 73 5.15 18.19 -7.01
N GLU A 74 6.26 18.83 -7.32
CA GLU A 74 6.66 19.12 -8.71
C GLU A 74 6.98 17.88 -9.53
N LEU A 75 7.21 16.72 -8.90
CA LEU A 75 7.48 15.44 -9.57
C LEU A 75 6.22 14.60 -9.79
N ARG A 76 5.07 15.02 -9.23
CA ARG A 76 3.79 14.32 -9.41
C ARG A 76 3.29 14.47 -10.85
N GLY A 77 2.54 13.48 -11.32
CA GLY A 77 1.99 13.47 -12.69
C GLY A 77 3.01 13.14 -13.79
N GLN A 78 4.31 13.01 -13.47
CA GLN A 78 5.36 12.70 -14.45
C GLN A 78 5.62 11.19 -14.63
N GLY A 79 4.66 10.34 -14.25
CA GLY A 79 4.79 8.87 -14.36
C GLY A 79 5.69 8.20 -13.31
N LEU A 80 6.37 8.99 -12.47
CA LEU A 80 7.25 8.49 -11.41
C LEU A 80 6.54 7.55 -10.42
N SER A 81 5.26 7.82 -10.19
CA SER A 81 4.40 7.02 -9.31
C SER A 81 4.33 5.55 -9.73
N ALA A 82 4.03 5.33 -11.02
CA ALA A 82 3.96 3.99 -11.61
C ALA A 82 5.30 3.25 -11.56
N ILE A 83 6.42 3.95 -11.78
CA ILE A 83 7.75 3.36 -11.74
C ILE A 83 8.07 2.89 -10.32
N ILE A 84 7.90 3.76 -9.33
CA ILE A 84 8.27 3.46 -7.96
C ILE A 84 7.36 2.40 -7.34
N ALA A 85 6.07 2.41 -7.63
CA ALA A 85 5.18 1.35 -7.18
C ALA A 85 5.63 -0.02 -7.70
N ARG A 86 6.00 -0.12 -8.98
CA ARG A 86 6.53 -1.37 -9.56
C ARG A 86 7.85 -1.81 -8.91
N VAL A 87 8.76 -0.88 -8.64
CA VAL A 87 10.02 -1.17 -7.94
C VAL A 87 9.75 -1.68 -6.52
N ALA A 88 8.88 -1.00 -5.77
CA ALA A 88 8.49 -1.38 -4.42
C ALA A 88 7.85 -2.78 -4.41
N HIS A 89 6.89 -3.03 -5.30
CA HIS A 89 6.19 -4.32 -5.39
C HIS A 89 7.17 -5.46 -5.73
N GLY A 90 8.08 -5.23 -6.69
CA GLY A 90 9.12 -6.20 -7.05
C GLY A 90 10.08 -6.48 -5.89
N LEU A 91 10.48 -5.44 -5.15
CA LEU A 91 11.35 -5.58 -3.98
C LEU A 91 10.65 -6.36 -2.86
N SER A 92 9.40 -6.02 -2.53
CA SER A 92 8.60 -6.77 -1.56
C SER A 92 8.45 -8.24 -1.93
N PHE A 93 8.19 -8.53 -3.21
CA PHE A 93 8.11 -9.90 -3.70
C PHE A 93 9.43 -10.63 -3.56
N ALA A 94 10.54 -10.02 -3.97
CA ALA A 94 11.86 -10.63 -3.90
C ALA A 94 12.32 -10.88 -2.45
N MET A 95 12.02 -9.97 -1.53
CA MET A 95 12.44 -10.08 -0.12
C MET A 95 11.57 -11.06 0.67
N TRP A 96 10.25 -11.05 0.45
CA TRP A 96 9.31 -11.68 1.38
C TRP A 96 8.40 -12.71 0.74
N ALA A 97 8.23 -12.69 -0.58
CA ALA A 97 7.22 -13.47 -1.30
C ALA A 97 5.87 -13.47 -0.57
N PRO A 98 5.24 -12.28 -0.40
CA PRO A 98 4.04 -12.14 0.40
C PRO A 98 2.84 -12.79 -0.28
N ASP A 99 1.86 -13.21 0.53
CA ASP A 99 0.58 -13.73 0.06
C ASP A 99 -0.33 -12.61 -0.45
N PHE A 100 -0.17 -11.40 0.10
CA PHE A 100 -0.87 -10.20 -0.35
C PHE A 100 0.03 -8.96 -0.31
N LEU A 101 -0.22 -8.03 -1.22
CA LEU A 101 0.25 -6.65 -1.13
C LEU A 101 -0.97 -5.74 -1.00
N CYS A 102 -0.98 -4.89 0.02
CA CYS A 102 -2.15 -4.07 0.36
C CYS A 102 -1.76 -2.61 0.63
N ALA A 103 -2.70 -1.68 0.42
CA ALA A 103 -2.59 -0.29 0.84
C ALA A 103 -3.97 0.31 1.10
N LEU A 104 -4.01 1.43 1.83
CA LEU A 104 -5.18 2.29 1.93
C LEU A 104 -4.95 3.54 1.08
N VAL A 105 -5.97 3.94 0.31
CA VAL A 105 -5.93 5.16 -0.51
C VAL A 105 -7.22 5.94 -0.37
N GLU A 106 -7.13 7.26 -0.43
CA GLU A 106 -8.32 8.11 -0.49
C GLU A 106 -9.01 8.01 -1.86
N GLN A 107 -10.30 8.35 -1.92
CA GLN A 107 -11.11 8.25 -3.15
C GLN A 107 -10.49 9.00 -4.34
N TRP A 108 -9.87 10.16 -4.12
CA TRP A 108 -9.26 10.94 -5.22
C TRP A 108 -8.15 10.16 -5.94
N ALA A 109 -7.48 9.20 -5.29
CA ALA A 109 -6.45 8.38 -5.91
C ALA A 109 -7.05 7.41 -6.94
N LEU A 110 -8.26 6.90 -6.69
CA LEU A 110 -9.03 6.14 -7.67
C LEU A 110 -9.47 7.02 -8.83
N ASP A 111 -10.03 8.20 -8.53
CA ASP A 111 -10.53 9.14 -9.55
C ASP A 111 -9.42 9.59 -10.52
N LYS A 112 -8.18 9.72 -10.03
CA LYS A 112 -7.00 10.06 -10.85
C LYS A 112 -6.32 8.85 -11.50
N GLY A 113 -6.86 7.64 -11.36
CA GLY A 113 -6.30 6.42 -11.92
C GLY A 113 -4.96 5.99 -11.32
N LEU A 114 -4.62 6.45 -10.10
CA LEU A 114 -3.36 6.08 -9.44
C LEU A 114 -3.33 4.60 -9.06
N VAL A 115 -4.47 3.99 -8.73
CA VAL A 115 -4.54 2.55 -8.41
C VAL A 115 -4.09 1.69 -9.58
N SER A 116 -4.44 2.08 -10.80
CA SER A 116 -3.93 1.43 -12.02
C SER A 116 -2.42 1.63 -12.20
N GLN A 117 -1.89 2.80 -11.83
CA GLN A 117 -0.43 3.06 -11.85
C GLN A 117 0.31 2.25 -10.79
N TYR A 118 -0.30 2.04 -9.62
CA TYR A 118 0.19 1.12 -8.60
C TYR A 118 0.09 -0.34 -9.04
N ALA A 119 -0.57 -0.61 -10.16
CA ALA A 119 -0.83 -1.94 -10.67
C ALA A 119 -1.45 -2.82 -9.59
N CYS A 120 -2.36 -2.29 -8.77
CA CYS A 120 -3.24 -3.07 -7.88
C CYS A 120 -4.50 -3.43 -8.67
N ALA A 121 -4.87 -4.71 -8.64
CA ALA A 121 -5.97 -5.24 -9.46
C ALA A 121 -7.33 -5.08 -8.77
N HIS A 122 -7.33 -5.04 -7.44
CA HIS A 122 -8.54 -5.06 -6.64
C HIS A 122 -8.63 -3.82 -5.75
N TYR A 123 -9.84 -3.34 -5.56
CA TYR A 123 -10.13 -2.26 -4.64
C TYR A 123 -11.55 -2.38 -4.06
N GLU A 124 -11.71 -2.00 -2.79
CA GLU A 124 -12.96 -2.09 -2.04
C GLU A 124 -13.06 -0.94 -1.03
N ALA A 125 -14.25 -0.36 -0.88
CA ALA A 125 -14.48 0.78 0.01
C ALA A 125 -14.68 0.36 1.47
N ASP A 126 -15.10 1.32 2.29
CA ASP A 126 -15.53 1.16 3.67
C ASP A 126 -14.42 0.81 4.68
N VAL A 127 -13.28 1.47 4.56
CA VAL A 127 -12.30 1.58 5.65
C VAL A 127 -12.31 3.02 6.17
N SER A 128 -12.63 3.19 7.46
CA SER A 128 -12.69 4.48 8.15
C SER A 128 -11.57 4.56 9.17
N ILE A 129 -10.87 5.69 9.24
CA ILE A 129 -9.88 5.98 10.28
C ILE A 129 -10.28 7.30 10.95
N MET A 130 -10.61 7.22 12.22
CA MET A 130 -10.86 8.37 13.08
C MET A 130 -9.61 8.71 13.89
N MET A 131 -9.29 9.99 13.97
CA MET A 131 -8.16 10.50 14.75
C MET A 131 -8.39 11.96 15.17
N GLU A 132 -7.78 12.38 16.28
CA GLU A 132 -7.80 13.78 16.71
C GLU A 132 -6.69 14.56 15.99
N GLU A 133 -7.07 15.66 15.35
CA GLU A 133 -6.17 16.61 14.70
C GLU A 133 -6.56 18.02 15.13
N GLU A 134 -5.61 18.77 15.69
CA GLU A 134 -5.81 20.16 16.12
C GLU A 134 -7.04 20.37 17.05
N GLY A 135 -7.37 19.35 17.86
CA GLY A 135 -8.51 19.37 18.79
C GLY A 135 -9.86 18.98 18.17
N GLU A 136 -9.88 18.56 16.91
CA GLU A 136 -11.07 18.06 16.23
C GLU A 136 -10.92 16.58 15.88
N ILE A 137 -11.98 15.79 16.10
CA ILE A 137 -12.02 14.39 15.65
C ILE A 137 -12.36 14.39 14.16
N LYS A 138 -11.43 13.94 13.33
CA LYS A 138 -11.61 13.74 11.89
C LYS A 138 -11.95 12.28 11.62
N ASP A 139 -12.79 12.04 10.61
CA ASP A 139 -13.11 10.72 10.10
C ASP A 139 -12.73 10.64 8.62
N TYR A 140 -11.68 9.88 8.33
CA TYR A 140 -11.11 9.73 7.00
C TYR A 140 -11.58 8.43 6.36
N MET A 141 -12.20 8.55 5.19
CA MET A 141 -12.65 7.40 4.39
C MET A 141 -11.58 6.96 3.40
N TYR A 142 -11.29 5.67 3.41
CA TYR A 142 -10.30 5.02 2.57
C TYR A 142 -10.89 3.85 1.79
N TRP A 143 -10.25 3.58 0.67
CA TRP A 143 -10.39 2.37 -0.12
C TRP A 143 -9.20 1.45 0.16
N LEU A 144 -9.49 0.19 0.43
CA LEU A 144 -8.50 -0.87 0.43
C LEU A 144 -8.16 -1.20 -1.01
N ILE A 145 -6.88 -1.19 -1.37
CA ILE A 145 -6.39 -1.71 -2.65
C ILE A 145 -5.47 -2.90 -2.38
N TRP A 146 -5.51 -3.92 -3.24
CA TRP A 146 -4.64 -5.08 -3.07
C TRP A 146 -4.30 -5.84 -4.34
N ARG A 147 -3.31 -6.72 -4.19
CA ARG A 147 -2.97 -7.82 -5.09
C ARG A 147 -2.60 -9.07 -4.32
N THR A 148 -2.83 -10.22 -4.92
CA THR A 148 -2.38 -11.50 -4.39
C THR A 148 -0.91 -11.76 -4.74
N GLY A 149 -0.26 -12.62 -3.95
CA GLY A 149 1.10 -13.10 -4.21
C GLY A 149 1.21 -13.87 -5.53
N GLU A 150 0.13 -14.53 -5.95
CA GLU A 150 0.05 -15.19 -7.25
C GLU A 150 0.06 -14.17 -8.40
N GLU A 151 -0.74 -13.11 -8.29
CA GLU A 151 -0.75 -12.03 -9.29
C GLU A 151 0.61 -11.35 -9.38
N LEU A 152 1.28 -11.09 -8.25
CA LEU A 152 2.64 -10.55 -8.21
C LEU A 152 3.64 -11.47 -8.91
N ARG A 153 3.57 -12.77 -8.63
CA ARG A 153 4.41 -13.79 -9.28
C ARG A 153 4.21 -13.83 -10.79
N ASN A 154 2.96 -13.79 -11.24
CA ASN A 154 2.62 -13.85 -12.66
C ASN A 154 3.14 -12.64 -13.43
N ASP A 155 3.00 -11.43 -12.89
CA ASP A 155 3.57 -10.20 -13.47
C ASP A 155 5.11 -10.27 -13.55
N TRP A 156 5.77 -10.79 -12.50
CA TRP A 156 7.22 -10.98 -12.51
C TRP A 156 7.68 -11.99 -13.58
N LEU A 157 6.98 -13.12 -13.71
CA LEU A 157 7.29 -14.14 -14.72
C LEU A 157 7.03 -13.64 -16.15
N GLN A 158 5.97 -12.86 -16.37
CA GLN A 158 5.67 -12.28 -17.67
C GLN A 158 6.77 -11.30 -18.11
N ARG A 159 7.21 -10.41 -17.22
CA ARG A 159 8.31 -9.47 -17.53
C ARG A 159 9.61 -10.18 -17.84
N LYS A 160 9.93 -11.26 -17.12
CA LYS A 160 11.11 -12.09 -17.41
C LYS A 160 11.05 -12.67 -18.82
N ARG A 161 9.85 -13.10 -19.25
CA ARG A 161 9.63 -13.62 -20.61
C ARG A 161 9.81 -12.53 -21.66
N ASP A 162 9.21 -11.37 -21.45
CA ASP A 162 9.30 -10.24 -22.40
C ASP A 162 10.74 -9.74 -22.57
N HIS A 163 11.60 -9.86 -21.56
CA HIS A 163 13.03 -9.52 -21.65
C HIS A 163 13.90 -10.60 -22.32
N LEU A 164 13.41 -11.84 -22.44
CA LEU A 164 14.13 -12.96 -23.06
C LEU A 164 13.78 -13.15 -24.55
N THR A 165 12.75 -12.46 -25.06
CA THR A 165 12.46 -12.35 -26.49
C THR A 165 12.84 -10.95 -26.96
N PRO A 166 14.01 -10.76 -27.60
CA PRO A 166 14.24 -9.54 -28.35
C PRO A 166 13.17 -9.48 -29.44
N GLN A 167 12.44 -8.37 -29.53
CA GLN A 167 11.58 -8.10 -30.67
C GLN A 167 12.49 -8.02 -31.91
N CYS A 168 12.52 -9.10 -32.70
CA CYS A 168 13.06 -9.04 -34.05
C CYS A 168 12.10 -8.17 -34.88
N HIS A 169 12.48 -6.92 -35.08
CA HIS A 169 11.96 -6.05 -36.14
C HIS A 169 13.05 -5.86 -37.20
#